data_AF-A0A454JF38-F1
#
_entry.id   AF-A0A454JF38-F1
#
_cell.length_a   1.000
_cell.length_b   1.000
_cell.length_c   1.000
_cell.angle_alpha   90.00
_cell.angle_beta   90.00
_cell.angle_gamma   90.00
#
_symmetry.space_group_name_H-M   'P 1'
#
loop_
_entity.id
_entity.type
_entity.pdbx_description
1 polymer ?
#
loop_
_entity_poly.entity_id
_entity_poly.type
_entity_poly.pdbx_seq_one_letter_code
_entity_poly.pdbx_strand_id
1 'polypeptide(L)' 'MSIQSINVRNQFKGVIKEIIEGPVLSEVDVETPSGIVTSVITTRSVRELQLKVGSPVVAFVKSTEVSIATLA' A
#
# COMPACT_ATOMS: atom_id res chain seq x y z
N MET A 1 0.15 -9.30 -13.89
CA MET A 1 0.97 -9.30 -12.65
C MET A 1 0.77 -10.63 -11.95
N SER A 2 1.83 -11.40 -11.70
CA SER A 2 1.70 -12.70 -11.03
C SER A 2 2.51 -12.69 -9.73
N ILE A 3 1.80 -12.53 -8.62
CA ILE A 3 2.30 -12.88 -7.30
C ILE A 3 2.01 -14.38 -7.16
N GLN A 4 3.04 -15.21 -7.09
CA GLN A 4 2.88 -16.68 -7.08
C GLN A 4 2.31 -17.20 -5.77
N SER A 5 2.78 -16.68 -4.63
CA SER A 5 2.22 -16.97 -3.31
C SER A 5 2.63 -15.88 -2.32
N ILE A 6 1.74 -15.54 -1.39
CA ILE A 6 2.00 -14.60 -0.29
C ILE A 6 1.07 -14.93 0.87
N ASN A 7 1.58 -14.93 2.12
CA ASN A 7 0.80 -15.26 3.32
C ASN A 7 0.13 -14.03 3.97
N VAL A 8 -0.41 -13.11 3.15
CA VAL A 8 -1.14 -11.93 3.61
C VAL A 8 -2.61 -12.05 3.23
N ARG A 9 -3.50 -11.94 4.22
CA ARG A 9 -4.96 -12.13 4.03
C ARG A 9 -5.66 -10.88 3.52
N ASN A 10 -5.23 -9.69 3.92
CA ASN A 10 -5.86 -8.44 3.53
C ASN A 10 -5.11 -7.89 2.32
N GLN A 11 -5.76 -7.91 1.15
CA GLN A 11 -5.17 -7.52 -0.12
C GLN A 11 -6.11 -6.55 -0.84
N PHE A 12 -5.61 -5.37 -1.20
CA PHE A 12 -6.40 -4.33 -1.82
C PHE A 12 -5.79 -3.96 -3.17
N LYS A 13 -6.46 -4.35 -4.26
CA LYS A 13 -6.05 -3.98 -5.62
C LYS A 13 -6.42 -2.53 -5.88
N GLY A 14 -5.51 -1.77 -6.47
CA GLY A 14 -5.74 -0.36 -6.75
C GLY A 14 -4.70 0.24 -7.67
N VAL A 15 -4.74 1.56 -7.77
CA VAL A 15 -3.82 2.37 -8.55
C VAL A 15 -3.19 3.41 -7.63
N ILE A 16 -1.89 3.64 -7.76
CA ILE A 16 -1.23 4.69 -6.99
C ILE A 16 -1.80 6.05 -7.41
N LYS A 17 -2.35 6.78 -6.45
CA LYS A 17 -2.91 8.11 -6.65
C LYS A 17 -1.91 9.22 -6.34
N GLU A 18 -1.14 9.04 -5.28
CA GLU A 18 -0.15 10.01 -4.82
C GLU A 18 1.05 9.31 -4.16
N ILE A 19 2.23 9.93 -4.27
CA ILE A 19 3.43 9.55 -3.54
C ILE A 19 4.03 10.82 -2.95
N ILE A 20 4.17 10.87 -1.63
CA ILE A 20 4.84 11.96 -0.91
C ILE A 20 6.19 11.43 -0.46
N GLU A 21 7.26 11.77 -1.20
CA GLU A 21 8.61 11.34 -0.86
C GLU A 21 9.20 12.14 0.31
N GLY A 22 9.58 11.45 1.38
CA GLY A 22 10.41 11.99 2.46
C GLY A 22 11.87 11.51 2.38
N PRO A 23 12.75 11.99 3.27
CA PRO A 23 14.18 11.65 3.25
C PRO A 23 14.47 10.19 3.60
N VAL A 24 13.58 9.53 4.35
CA VAL A 24 13.73 8.13 4.81
C VAL A 24 12.48 7.32 4.55
N LEU A 25 11.31 7.86 4.92
CA LEU A 25 10.01 7.27 4.67
C LEU A 25 9.25 8.10 3.64
N SER A 26 8.40 7.43 2.88
CA SER A 26 7.49 8.01 1.91
C SER A 26 6.08 7.50 2.15
N GLU A 27 5.11 8.36 1.92
CA GLU A 27 3.69 8.02 1.92
C GLU A 27 3.27 7.64 0.50
N VAL A 28 2.47 6.58 0.36
CA VAL A 28 1.93 6.10 -0.91
C VAL A 28 0.45 5.87 -0.72
N ASP A 29 -0.35 6.66 -1.43
CA ASP A 29 -1.80 6.52 -1.44
C ASP A 29 -2.24 5.66 -2.63
N VAL A 30 -2.94 4.57 -2.32
CA VAL A 30 -3.50 3.65 -3.31
C VAL A 30 -5.01 3.84 -3.36
N GLU A 31 -5.53 4.25 -4.51
CA GLU A 31 -6.96 4.32 -4.77
C GLU A 31 -7.50 2.92 -5.08
N THR A 32 -8.44 2.46 -4.25
CA THR A 32 -9.08 1.16 -4.36
C THR A 32 -10.60 1.34 -4.47
N PRO A 33 -11.37 0.31 -4.88
CA PRO A 33 -12.84 0.39 -4.89
C PRO A 33 -13.48 0.70 -3.53
N SER A 34 -12.76 0.45 -2.43
CA SER A 34 -13.24 0.68 -1.06
C SER A 34 -12.75 2.00 -0.47
N GLY A 35 -12.03 2.82 -1.24
CA GLY A 35 -11.43 4.08 -0.79
C GLY A 35 -9.90 4.09 -0.88
N ILE A 36 -9.28 5.10 -0.28
CA ILE A 36 -7.81 5.26 -0.24
C ILE A 36 -7.23 4.33 0.83
N VAL A 37 -6.21 3.57 0.44
CA VAL A 37 -5.34 2.81 1.35
C VAL A 37 -3.97 3.48 1.35
N THR A 38 -3.60 4.07 2.48
CA THR A 38 -2.32 4.74 2.67
C THR A 38 -1.27 3.77 3.20
N SER A 39 -0.08 3.78 2.59
CA SER A 39 1.07 3.00 3.03
C SER A 39 2.25 3.92 3.30
N VAL A 40 2.92 3.73 4.43
CA VAL A 40 4.19 4.40 4.73
C VAL A 40 5.31 3.38 4.61
N ILE A 41 6.17 3.56 3.62
CA ILE A 41 7.30 2.65 3.33
C ILE A 41 8.59 3.44 3.21
N THR A 42 9.74 2.75 3.14
CA THR A 42 11.00 3.46 2.92
C THR A 42 11.03 4.12 1.54
N THR A 43 11.61 5.31 1.45
CA THR A 43 11.83 6.00 0.18
C THR A 43 12.70 5.16 -0.77
N ARG A 44 13.58 4.33 -0.21
CA ARG A 44 14.34 3.34 -0.98
C ARG A 44 13.41 2.34 -1.66
N SER A 45 12.42 1.79 -0.96
CA SER A 45 11.45 0.84 -1.52
C SER A 45 10.61 1.45 -2.64
N VAL A 46 10.19 2.72 -2.52
CA VAL A 46 9.50 3.45 -3.60
C VAL A 46 10.34 3.43 -4.88
N ARG A 47 11.64 3.72 -4.76
CA ARG A 47 12.59 3.78 -5.89
C ARG A 47 12.92 2.41 -6.46
N GLU A 48 13.21 1.42 -5.61
CA GLU A 48 13.55 0.05 -6.02
C GLU A 48 12.38 -0.64 -6.74
N LEU A 49 11.14 -0.44 -6.25
CA LEU A 49 9.92 -0.94 -6.87
C LEU A 49 9.47 -0.09 -8.07
N GLN A 50 10.15 1.04 -8.33
CA GLN A 50 9.83 1.99 -9.39
C GLN A 50 8.36 2.44 -9.35
N LEU A 51 7.85 2.70 -8.14
CA LEU A 51 6.48 3.14 -7.93
C LEU A 51 6.26 4.51 -8.59
N LYS A 52 5.12 4.67 -9.25
CA LYS A 52 4.73 5.89 -9.95
C LYS A 52 3.23 6.09 -9.78
N VAL A 53 2.80 7.34 -9.73
CA VAL A 53 1.37 7.68 -9.83
C VAL A 53 0.81 7.09 -11.14
N GLY A 54 -0.37 6.47 -11.06
CA GLY A 54 -1.02 5.75 -12.16
C GLY A 54 -0.62 4.27 -12.27
N SER A 55 0.38 3.79 -11.52
CA SER A 55 0.78 2.39 -11.55
C SER A 55 -0.25 1.49 -10.86
N PRO A 56 -0.65 0.35 -11.47
CA PRO A 56 -1.50 -0.63 -10.81
C PRO A 56 -0.69 -1.40 -9.75
N VAL A 57 -1.24 -1.52 -8.56
CA VAL A 57 -0.59 -2.17 -7.41
C VAL A 57 -1.57 -3.01 -6.59
N VAL A 58 -1.03 -3.82 -5.68
CA VAL A 58 -1.79 -4.49 -4.63
C VAL A 58 -1.20 -4.08 -3.30
N ALA A 59 -1.99 -3.38 -2.48
CA ALA A 59 -1.61 -3.06 -1.10
C ALA A 59 -1.89 -4.27 -0.20
N PHE A 60 -0.95 -4.57 0.69
CA PHE A 60 -0.99 -5.72 1.59
C PHE A 60 -0.98 -5.26 3.04
N VAL A 61 -1.88 -5.80 3.87
CA VAL A 61 -1.87 -5.59 5.32
C VAL A 61 -1.85 -6.93 6.03
N LYS A 62 -0.81 -7.20 6.82
CA LYS A 62 -0.70 -8.46 7.54
C LYS A 62 -1.80 -8.55 8.61
N SER A 63 -2.40 -9.73 8.78
CA SER A 63 -3.51 -9.89 9.74
C SER A 63 -3.13 -9.55 11.18
N THR A 64 -1.85 -9.68 11.53
CA THR A 64 -1.33 -9.35 12.88
C THR A 64 -1.08 -7.86 13.09
N GLU A 65 -1.26 -7.02 12.07
CA GLU A 65 -1.01 -5.58 12.09
C GLU A 65 -2.30 -4.76 11.96
N VAL A 66 -3.46 -5.43 11.94
CA VAL A 66 -4.77 -4.78 11.92
C VAL A 66 -5.26 -4.57 13.36
N SER A 67 -5.56 -3.33 13.72
CA SER A 67 -6.24 -3.00 14.99
C SER A 67 -7.76 -2.91 14.78
N ILE A 68 -8.54 -3.26 15.82
CA ILE A 68 -10.00 -3.18 15.83
C ILE A 68 -10.43 -2.37 17.05
N ALA A 69 -11.43 -1.50 16.89
CA ALA A 69 -12.10 -0.80 17.99
C ALA A 69 -13.62 -1.01 17.88
N THR A 70 -14.31 -1.08 19.02
CA THR A 70 -15.77 -1.12 19.08
C THR A 70 -16.33 0.30 19.03
N LEU A 71 -17.42 0.49 18.30
CA LEU A 71 -18.13 1.77 18.23
C LEU A 71 -19.15 1.88 19.38
N ALA A 72 -19.38 3.09 19.87
CA ALA A 72 -20.43 3.44 20.81
C ALA A 72 -21.52 4.26 20.10
#